data_AF-A0A2T0VJ27-F1
#
_entry.id   AF-A0A2T0VJ27-F1
#
_cell.length_a   1.000
_cell.length_b   1.000
_cell.length_c   1.000
_cell.angle_alpha   90.00
_cell.angle_beta   90.00
_cell.angle_gamma   90.00
#
_symmetry.space_group_name_H-M   'P 1'
#
loop_
_entity.id
_entity.type
_entity.pdbx_description
1 polymer ?
#
loop_
_entity_poly.entity_id
_entity_poly.type
_entity_poly.pdbx_seq_one_letter_code
_entity_poly.pdbx_strand_id
1 'polypeptide(L)'
;MNRKVVLITIVVFLLFIGAGVVGVLALGTSTGLAMGGTTTAMAVASAEAPLRSQAGFIRNNSPWPVTITSIEVDDAGAAEAPLIYLSENNDEPPPAAGVVPVWATTPVTLPYTLPGGEIRFFGFAMVPQPAALATFDTITVKFEGPVPFEFESSYSGVALAASAGDFPADLVADDPREDESSVDLYLTVLRAAILSRDVAQIQRVIGPDATEADATAIRDSQAAYVADMPVDSESIDDDARAWRVQFFATDVAVDALPAMRLTWSDFRWSAALAN
;
A
#
# COMPACT_ATOMS: atom_id res chain seq x y z
N MET A 1 29.09 36.68 -45.99
CA MET A 1 28.13 36.57 -44.88
C MET A 1 28.66 37.36 -43.68
N ASN A 2 27.87 38.29 -43.13
CA ASN A 2 28.35 39.22 -42.10
C ASN A 2 28.55 38.50 -40.76
N ARG A 3 29.75 38.57 -40.14
CA ARG A 3 30.09 37.83 -38.90
C ARG A 3 29.09 38.06 -37.76
N LYS A 4 28.50 39.25 -37.69
CA LYS A 4 27.46 39.58 -36.69
C LYS A 4 26.16 38.79 -36.90
N VAL A 5 25.78 38.55 -38.16
CA VAL A 5 24.58 37.77 -38.50
C VAL A 5 24.78 36.30 -38.14
N VAL A 6 25.97 35.75 -38.41
CA VAL A 6 26.33 34.37 -38.04
C VAL A 6 26.26 34.17 -36.53
N LEU A 7 26.82 35.10 -35.74
CA LEU A 7 26.79 35.03 -34.29
C LEU A 7 25.35 35.09 -33.74
N ILE A 8 24.52 36.00 -34.25
CA ILE A 8 23.12 36.13 -33.83
C ILE A 8 22.33 34.86 -34.16
N THR A 9 22.50 34.30 -35.37
CA THR A 9 21.84 33.03 -35.74
C THR A 9 22.26 31.88 -34.82
N ILE A 10 23.55 31.78 -34.48
CA ILE A 10 24.04 30.76 -33.54
C ILE A 10 23.41 30.94 -32.15
N VAL A 11 23.39 32.16 -31.61
CA VAL A 11 22.81 32.44 -30.29
C VAL A 11 21.32 32.13 -30.26
N VAL A 12 20.57 32.54 -31.29
CA VAL A 12 19.13 32.24 -31.41
C VAL A 12 18.90 30.73 -31.52
N PHE A 13 19.69 30.03 -32.34
CA PHE A 13 19.58 28.57 -32.47
C PHE A 13 19.88 27.83 -31.15
N LEU A 14 20.92 28.26 -30.42
CA LEU A 14 21.24 27.71 -29.10
C LEU A 14 20.15 28.00 -28.07
N LEU A 15 19.50 29.16 -28.12
CA LEU A 15 18.35 29.47 -27.24
C LEU A 15 17.16 28.57 -27.54
N PHE A 16 16.85 28.31 -28.82
CA PHE A 16 15.78 27.37 -29.19
C PHE A 16 16.10 25.94 -28.77
N ILE A 17 17.34 25.48 -28.93
CA ILE A 17 17.77 24.17 -28.44
C ILE A 17 17.67 24.11 -26.92
N GLY A 18 18.18 25.12 -26.22
CA GLY A 18 18.12 25.18 -24.76
C GLY A 18 16.69 25.16 -24.24
N ALA A 19 15.80 25.97 -24.83
CA ALA A 19 14.38 25.98 -24.47
C ALA A 19 13.69 24.64 -24.79
N GLY A 20 14.03 24.00 -25.91
CA GLY A 20 13.53 22.67 -26.27
C GLY A 20 13.98 21.59 -25.29
N VAL A 21 15.26 21.56 -24.94
CA VAL A 21 15.81 20.61 -23.95
C VAL A 21 15.17 20.83 -22.57
N VAL A 22 15.04 22.08 -22.12
CA VAL A 22 14.38 22.40 -20.84
C VAL A 22 12.90 22.00 -20.86
N GLY A 23 12.19 22.23 -21.97
CA GLY A 23 10.80 21.83 -22.13
C GLY A 23 10.62 20.30 -22.08
N VAL A 24 11.51 19.56 -22.76
CA VAL A 24 11.52 18.09 -22.75
C VAL A 24 11.87 17.54 -21.37
N LEU A 25 12.79 18.17 -20.63
CA LEU A 25 13.14 17.77 -19.26
C LEU A 25 12.01 18.09 -18.26
N ALA A 26 11.37 19.25 -18.37
CA ALA A 26 10.27 19.64 -17.48
C ALA A 26 9.03 18.76 -17.68
N LEU A 27 8.70 18.46 -18.93
CA LEU A 27 7.65 17.49 -19.29
C LEU A 27 8.13 16.04 -19.19
N GLY A 28 9.42 15.78 -18.96
CA GLY A 28 9.94 14.44 -18.72
C GLY A 28 9.93 14.05 -17.24
N THR A 29 10.00 15.00 -16.32
CA THR A 29 10.12 14.77 -14.87
C THR A 29 8.78 14.55 -14.18
N SER A 30 8.20 15.57 -13.53
CA SER A 30 7.04 15.42 -12.63
C SER A 30 5.69 15.75 -13.27
N THR A 31 5.70 16.38 -14.45
CA THR A 31 4.47 16.78 -15.16
C THR A 31 4.15 15.87 -16.35
N GLY A 32 5.13 15.08 -16.81
CA GLY A 32 5.05 14.23 -17.98
C GLY A 32 4.12 13.05 -17.84
N LEU A 33 4.23 12.36 -16.71
CA LEU A 33 3.32 11.32 -16.28
C LEU A 33 2.57 11.79 -15.05
N ALA A 34 1.25 11.79 -15.14
CA ALA A 34 0.37 11.94 -13.99
C ALA A 34 -0.18 10.58 -13.61
N MET A 35 -0.20 10.30 -12.30
CA MET A 35 -0.86 9.15 -11.72
C MET A 35 -1.92 9.61 -10.73
N GLY A 36 -2.95 8.79 -10.54
CA GLY A 36 -4.02 9.08 -9.59
C GLY A 36 -5.05 7.95 -9.50
N GLY A 37 -6.01 8.10 -8.59
CA GLY A 37 -7.13 7.19 -8.41
C GLY A 37 -7.19 6.61 -6.99
N THR A 38 -8.38 6.46 -6.43
CA THR A 38 -8.55 5.96 -5.07
C THR A 38 -9.24 4.62 -5.12
N THR A 39 -8.66 3.61 -4.50
CA THR A 39 -9.31 2.31 -4.39
C THR A 39 -8.91 1.65 -3.09
N THR A 40 -9.94 1.25 -2.35
CA THR A 40 -9.84 0.43 -1.15
C THR A 40 -10.53 -0.88 -1.48
N ALA A 41 -9.79 -1.99 -1.48
CA ALA A 41 -10.40 -3.29 -1.71
C ALA A 41 -9.70 -4.38 -0.92
N MET A 42 -10.50 -5.27 -0.37
CA MET A 42 -10.01 -6.41 0.36
C MET A 42 -10.83 -7.66 0.02
N ALA A 43 -10.14 -8.78 -0.19
CA ALA A 43 -10.81 -10.07 -0.37
C ALA A 43 -9.90 -11.23 0.04
N VAL A 44 -10.54 -12.37 0.33
CA VAL A 44 -9.83 -13.66 0.39
C VAL A 44 -9.35 -14.01 -1.02
N ALA A 45 -8.09 -14.39 -1.14
CA ALA A 45 -7.45 -14.72 -2.41
C ALA A 45 -6.69 -16.06 -2.34
N SER A 46 -6.56 -16.70 -3.50
CA SER A 46 -5.78 -17.92 -3.69
C SER A 46 -5.10 -17.93 -5.05
N ALA A 47 -4.24 -18.91 -5.31
CA ALA A 47 -3.63 -19.08 -6.63
C ALA A 47 -4.67 -19.28 -7.75
N GLU A 48 -5.81 -19.91 -7.45
CA GLU A 48 -6.91 -20.13 -8.42
C GLU A 48 -7.80 -18.90 -8.57
N ALA A 49 -7.90 -18.08 -7.53
CA ALA A 49 -8.71 -16.87 -7.49
C ALA A 49 -7.93 -15.73 -6.81
N PRO A 50 -6.96 -15.11 -7.52
CA PRO A 50 -6.24 -13.96 -6.98
C PRO A 50 -7.19 -12.78 -6.78
N LEU A 51 -6.86 -11.91 -5.82
CA LEU A 51 -7.51 -10.61 -5.71
C LEU A 51 -7.23 -9.85 -7.01
N ARG A 52 -8.29 -9.39 -7.68
CA ARG A 52 -8.17 -8.55 -8.88
C ARG A 52 -8.88 -7.23 -8.65
N SER A 53 -8.14 -6.13 -8.76
CA SER A 53 -8.68 -4.79 -8.58
C SER A 53 -8.03 -3.81 -9.56
N GLN A 54 -8.82 -2.86 -10.07
CA GLN A 54 -8.26 -1.66 -10.70
C GLN A 54 -8.12 -0.59 -9.63
N ALA A 55 -6.94 0.00 -9.49
CA ALA A 55 -6.64 0.88 -8.38
C ALA A 55 -6.26 2.31 -8.78
N GLY A 56 -6.15 2.59 -10.07
CA GLY A 56 -5.87 3.96 -10.51
C GLY A 56 -5.58 4.07 -11.99
N PHE A 57 -4.91 5.15 -12.36
CA PHE A 57 -4.53 5.44 -13.73
C PHE A 57 -3.14 6.04 -13.83
N ILE A 58 -2.59 5.94 -15.03
CA ILE A 58 -1.40 6.61 -15.51
C ILE A 58 -1.74 7.36 -16.79
N ARG A 59 -1.34 8.64 -16.86
CA ARG A 59 -1.59 9.51 -18.00
C ARG A 59 -0.31 10.16 -18.47
N ASN A 60 -0.01 10.01 -19.76
CA ASN A 60 1.04 10.78 -20.40
C ASN A 60 0.50 12.15 -20.80
N ASN A 61 0.90 13.19 -20.07
CA ASN A 61 0.53 14.57 -20.38
C ASN A 61 1.45 15.19 -21.45
N SER A 62 2.55 14.51 -21.81
CA SER A 62 3.44 14.98 -22.87
C SER A 62 2.79 14.78 -24.25
N PRO A 63 3.13 15.62 -25.24
CA PRO A 63 2.65 15.44 -26.61
C PRO A 63 3.41 14.34 -27.39
N TRP A 64 4.45 13.75 -26.80
CA TRP A 64 5.24 12.66 -27.38
C TRP A 64 5.08 11.36 -26.58
N PRO A 65 5.40 10.20 -27.17
CA PRO A 65 5.39 8.93 -26.45
C PRO A 65 6.42 8.90 -25.31
N VAL A 66 6.07 8.23 -24.22
CA VAL A 66 7.00 7.87 -23.14
C VAL A 66 7.12 6.35 -23.06
N THR A 67 8.28 5.86 -22.66
CA THR A 67 8.54 4.43 -22.48
C THR A 67 8.63 4.13 -21.00
N ILE A 68 7.66 3.40 -20.46
CA ILE A 68 7.69 2.88 -19.11
C ILE A 68 8.67 1.70 -19.08
N THR A 69 9.71 1.80 -18.25
CA THR A 69 10.79 0.82 -18.12
C THR A 69 10.59 -0.08 -16.90
N SER A 70 10.02 0.45 -15.82
CA SER A 70 9.71 -0.29 -14.59
C SER A 70 8.35 0.14 -14.02
N ILE A 71 7.64 -0.81 -13.43
CA ILE A 71 6.50 -0.55 -12.55
C ILE A 71 6.74 -1.40 -11.30
N GLU A 72 6.94 -0.74 -10.18
CA GLU A 72 7.21 -1.31 -8.87
C GLU A 72 6.01 -1.05 -7.97
N VAL A 73 5.67 -2.04 -7.16
CA VAL A 73 4.57 -2.00 -6.19
C VAL A 73 5.12 -2.48 -4.86
N ASP A 74 4.66 -1.89 -3.75
CA ASP A 74 4.88 -2.53 -2.45
C ASP A 74 4.00 -3.79 -2.39
N ASP A 75 4.60 -4.94 -2.13
CA ASP A 75 3.98 -6.27 -2.18
C ASP A 75 4.22 -7.09 -0.92
N ALA A 76 4.35 -6.43 0.22
CA ALA A 76 4.49 -7.08 1.52
C ALA A 76 3.47 -8.22 1.70
N GLY A 77 3.97 -9.41 2.06
CA GLY A 77 3.13 -10.60 2.29
C GLY A 77 2.63 -11.33 1.02
N ALA A 78 2.93 -10.83 -0.19
CA ALA A 78 2.59 -11.51 -1.43
C ALA A 78 3.46 -12.76 -1.65
N ALA A 79 2.88 -13.79 -2.28
CA ALA A 79 3.58 -15.02 -2.62
C ALA A 79 4.56 -14.83 -3.79
N GLU A 80 4.19 -13.96 -4.72
CA GLU A 80 4.98 -13.55 -5.87
C GLU A 80 4.69 -12.07 -6.17
N ALA A 81 5.56 -11.43 -6.96
CA ALA A 81 5.36 -10.06 -7.40
C ALA A 81 3.97 -9.91 -8.07
N PRO A 82 3.15 -8.93 -7.69
CA PRO A 82 1.83 -8.74 -8.26
C PRO A 82 1.86 -8.60 -9.77
N LEU A 83 0.91 -9.24 -10.46
CA LEU A 83 0.76 -9.04 -11.90
C LEU A 83 0.07 -7.70 -12.15
N ILE A 84 0.68 -6.88 -13.00
CA ILE A 84 0.20 -5.54 -13.33
C ILE A 84 -0.42 -5.55 -14.73
N TYR A 85 -1.51 -4.82 -14.88
CA TYR A 85 -2.27 -4.69 -16.13
C TYR A 85 -2.46 -3.21 -16.44
N LEU A 86 -2.37 -2.84 -17.73
CA LEU A 86 -2.66 -1.50 -18.21
C LEU A 86 -3.86 -1.57 -19.17
N SER A 87 -5.00 -1.07 -18.73
CA SER A 87 -6.27 -1.09 -19.46
C SER A 87 -6.58 0.24 -20.13
N GLU A 88 -7.25 0.22 -21.28
CA GLU A 88 -7.83 1.42 -21.90
C GLU A 88 -9.14 1.85 -21.24
N ASN A 89 -9.85 0.91 -20.61
CA ASN A 89 -11.14 1.14 -19.98
C ASN A 89 -11.04 1.08 -18.45
N ASN A 90 -11.74 2.00 -17.81
CA ASN A 90 -12.08 1.94 -16.38
C ASN A 90 -13.40 1.16 -16.24
N ASP A 91 -13.32 -0.16 -16.25
CA ASP A 91 -14.50 -1.02 -16.10
C ASP A 91 -14.66 -1.37 -14.61
N GLU A 92 -15.65 -0.77 -13.94
CA GLU A 92 -16.03 -1.03 -12.53
C GLU A 92 -17.34 -1.82 -12.51
N PRO A 93 -17.43 -3.00 -11.84
CA PRO A 93 -17.16 -3.22 -10.41
C PRO A 93 -16.06 -4.28 -10.16
N PRO A 94 -15.63 -4.51 -8.89
CA PRO A 94 -14.79 -5.66 -8.57
C PRO A 94 -15.43 -6.94 -9.14
N PRO A 95 -14.69 -7.72 -9.94
CA PRO A 95 -15.24 -8.95 -10.49
C PRO A 95 -15.68 -9.85 -9.32
N ALA A 96 -16.83 -10.52 -9.48
CA ALA A 96 -17.21 -11.55 -8.53
C ALA A 96 -16.05 -12.54 -8.33
N ALA A 97 -15.89 -13.08 -7.12
CA ALA A 97 -14.80 -13.99 -6.80
C ALA A 97 -14.67 -15.10 -7.86
N GLY A 98 -13.47 -15.27 -8.41
CA GLY A 98 -13.17 -16.26 -9.46
C GLY A 98 -13.48 -15.81 -10.90
N VAL A 99 -14.08 -14.64 -11.12
CA VAL A 99 -14.26 -14.07 -12.46
C VAL A 99 -13.00 -13.29 -12.86
N VAL A 100 -12.45 -13.60 -14.03
CA VAL A 100 -11.36 -12.80 -14.61
C VAL A 100 -11.98 -11.64 -15.39
N PRO A 101 -11.76 -10.38 -14.98
CA PRO A 101 -12.27 -9.24 -15.71
C PRO A 101 -11.51 -9.09 -17.04
N VAL A 102 -12.17 -8.48 -18.03
CA VAL A 102 -11.64 -8.36 -19.41
C VAL A 102 -10.28 -7.67 -19.44
N TRP A 103 -10.05 -6.69 -18.57
CA TRP A 103 -8.77 -6.00 -18.47
C TRP A 103 -7.63 -6.85 -17.89
N ALA A 104 -7.92 -7.95 -17.19
CA ALA A 104 -6.95 -8.81 -16.52
C ALA A 104 -6.55 -10.04 -17.36
N THR A 105 -6.68 -9.98 -18.68
CA THR A 105 -6.36 -11.13 -19.56
C THR A 105 -4.88 -11.21 -19.94
N THR A 106 -4.18 -10.08 -19.98
CA THR A 106 -2.78 -10.04 -20.42
C THR A 106 -2.02 -9.02 -19.56
N PRO A 107 -1.10 -9.49 -18.69
CA PRO A 107 -0.26 -8.59 -17.92
C PRO A 107 0.55 -7.66 -18.82
N VAL A 108 0.88 -6.48 -18.30
CA VAL A 108 1.76 -5.54 -18.99
C VAL A 108 3.12 -6.19 -19.24
N THR A 109 3.63 -6.01 -20.46
CA THR A 109 5.01 -6.36 -20.78
C THR A 109 5.83 -5.09 -20.83
N LEU A 110 6.90 -5.03 -20.04
CA LEU A 110 7.84 -3.91 -20.03
C LEU A 110 9.05 -4.20 -20.94
N PRO A 111 9.60 -3.20 -21.64
CA PRO A 111 9.18 -1.80 -21.63
C PRO A 111 7.85 -1.58 -22.37
N TYR A 112 7.03 -0.65 -21.87
CA TYR A 112 5.72 -0.30 -22.43
C TYR A 112 5.69 1.13 -22.94
N THR A 113 5.36 1.33 -24.22
CA THR A 113 5.24 2.67 -24.79
C THR A 113 3.83 3.22 -24.59
N LEU A 114 3.70 4.32 -23.83
CA LEU A 114 2.47 5.06 -23.64
C LEU A 114 2.45 6.29 -24.58
N PRO A 115 1.59 6.33 -25.60
CA PRO A 115 1.51 7.46 -26.52
C PRO A 115 1.20 8.79 -25.82
N GLY A 116 1.59 9.90 -26.46
CA GLY A 116 1.34 11.24 -25.94
C GLY A 116 -0.15 11.53 -25.76
N GLY A 117 -0.54 12.07 -24.61
CA GLY A 117 -1.93 12.39 -24.27
C GLY A 117 -2.78 11.22 -23.79
N GLU A 118 -2.28 9.98 -23.87
CA GLU A 118 -3.06 8.80 -23.52
C GLU A 118 -3.09 8.52 -22.01
N ILE A 119 -4.17 7.83 -21.61
CA ILE A 119 -4.41 7.32 -20.26
C ILE A 119 -4.51 5.80 -20.30
N ARG A 120 -4.01 5.14 -19.26
CA ARG A 120 -4.24 3.72 -18.99
C ARG A 120 -4.62 3.55 -17.52
N PHE A 121 -5.45 2.56 -17.23
CA PHE A 121 -5.89 2.22 -15.88
C PHE A 121 -5.08 1.04 -15.36
N PHE A 122 -4.56 1.17 -14.14
CA PHE A 122 -3.81 0.13 -13.46
C PHE A 122 -4.76 -0.92 -12.92
N GLY A 123 -4.58 -2.15 -13.38
CA GLY A 123 -5.14 -3.35 -12.79
C GLY A 123 -4.06 -4.16 -12.09
N PHE A 124 -4.42 -4.82 -11.00
CA PHE A 124 -3.54 -5.68 -10.23
C PHE A 124 -4.16 -7.05 -10.03
N ALA A 125 -3.32 -8.09 -10.04
CA ALA A 125 -3.68 -9.41 -9.52
C ALA A 125 -2.66 -9.84 -8.46
N MET A 126 -3.14 -10.15 -7.26
CA MET A 126 -2.31 -10.47 -6.09
C MET A 126 -2.72 -11.78 -5.44
N VAL A 127 -1.73 -12.58 -5.02
CA VAL A 127 -1.89 -13.81 -4.25
C VAL A 127 -1.05 -13.69 -2.97
N PRO A 128 -1.65 -13.86 -1.79
CA PRO A 128 -0.90 -13.85 -0.54
C PRO A 128 -0.13 -15.16 -0.31
N GLN A 129 0.92 -15.07 0.51
CA GLN A 129 1.54 -16.27 1.07
C GLN A 129 0.55 -17.03 1.98
N PRO A 130 0.74 -18.35 2.18
CA PRO A 130 -0.09 -19.11 3.12
C PRO A 130 -0.09 -18.47 4.52
N ALA A 131 -1.27 -18.37 5.13
CA ALA A 131 -1.49 -17.73 6.42
C ALA A 131 -0.97 -16.27 6.52
N ALA A 132 -0.91 -15.55 5.39
CA ALA A 132 -0.51 -14.15 5.33
C ALA A 132 -1.63 -13.22 4.82
N LEU A 133 -1.46 -11.93 5.10
CA LEU A 133 -2.17 -10.83 4.48
C LEU A 133 -1.17 -10.15 3.55
N ALA A 134 -1.43 -10.16 2.26
CA ALA A 134 -0.64 -9.41 1.28
C ALA A 134 -1.24 -8.02 1.09
N THR A 135 -0.40 -6.99 1.05
CA THR A 135 -0.84 -5.60 1.06
C THR A 135 -0.11 -4.79 0.00
N PHE A 136 -0.80 -3.79 -0.53
CA PHE A 136 -0.28 -2.89 -1.55
C PHE A 136 -0.91 -1.50 -1.39
N ASP A 137 -0.07 -0.47 -1.27
CA ASP A 137 -0.49 0.90 -1.02
C ASP A 137 0.12 1.96 -1.96
N THR A 138 1.21 1.59 -2.65
CA THR A 138 2.06 2.51 -3.41
C THR A 138 2.48 1.89 -4.75
N ILE A 139 2.41 2.69 -5.81
CA ILE A 139 2.93 2.35 -7.14
C ILE A 139 4.05 3.32 -7.49
N THR A 140 5.17 2.79 -7.98
CA THR A 140 6.28 3.57 -8.51
C THR A 140 6.53 3.20 -9.97
N VAL A 141 6.61 4.19 -10.85
CA VAL A 141 6.81 4.02 -12.29
C VAL A 141 8.10 4.70 -12.71
N LYS A 142 9.00 3.94 -13.35
CA LYS A 142 10.19 4.47 -14.02
C LYS A 142 9.94 4.55 -15.52
N PHE A 143 10.34 5.65 -16.13
CA PHE A 143 10.05 5.91 -17.54
C PHE A 143 11.06 6.83 -18.19
N GLU A 144 11.11 6.77 -19.51
CA GLU A 144 11.97 7.60 -20.35
C GLU A 144 11.13 8.36 -21.39
N GLY A 145 11.58 9.58 -21.70
CA GLY A 145 11.01 10.39 -22.79
C GLY A 145 11.78 10.22 -24.11
N PRO A 146 11.71 11.20 -25.03
CA PRO A 146 12.45 11.18 -26.29
C PRO A 146 13.96 11.43 -26.09
N VAL A 147 14.37 11.80 -24.87
CA VAL A 147 15.76 11.91 -24.45
C VAL A 147 15.98 10.81 -23.41
N PRO A 148 17.10 10.06 -23.47
CA PRO A 148 17.33 8.86 -22.65
C PRO A 148 17.73 9.22 -21.20
N PHE A 149 16.89 9.99 -20.54
CA PHE A 149 16.93 10.20 -19.10
C PHE A 149 15.79 9.40 -18.49
N GLU A 150 16.12 8.63 -17.45
CA GLU A 150 15.14 7.95 -16.64
C GLU A 150 14.53 8.93 -15.62
N PHE A 151 13.23 8.83 -15.47
CA PHE A 151 12.43 9.58 -14.52
C PHE A 151 11.62 8.61 -13.68
N GLU A 152 11.29 9.03 -12.46
CA GLU A 152 10.51 8.25 -11.51
C GLU A 152 9.31 9.06 -11.04
N SER A 153 8.17 8.40 -10.92
CA SER A 153 6.95 8.96 -10.34
C SER A 153 6.33 7.91 -9.43
N SER A 154 5.91 8.32 -8.23
CA SER A 154 5.24 7.45 -7.27
C SER A 154 3.87 8.00 -6.92
N TYR A 155 2.94 7.09 -6.63
CA TYR A 155 1.57 7.41 -6.23
C TYR A 155 1.15 6.54 -5.05
N SER A 156 0.65 7.19 -3.99
CA SER A 156 0.03 6.57 -2.83
C SER A 156 -1.41 7.08 -2.72
N GLY A 157 -2.35 6.16 -2.53
CA GLY A 157 -3.79 6.42 -2.63
C GLY A 157 -4.60 5.18 -3.00
N VAL A 158 -3.91 4.05 -3.16
CA VAL A 158 -4.47 2.71 -3.27
C VAL A 158 -4.30 2.02 -1.92
N ALA A 159 -5.23 1.15 -1.56
CA ALA A 159 -5.14 0.29 -0.39
C ALA A 159 -5.78 -1.05 -0.78
N LEU A 160 -4.97 -1.99 -1.25
CA LEU A 160 -5.42 -3.33 -1.58
C LEU A 160 -4.88 -4.33 -0.57
N ALA A 161 -5.74 -5.21 -0.08
CA ALA A 161 -5.32 -6.33 0.76
C ALA A 161 -5.90 -7.66 0.28
N ALA A 162 -5.07 -8.68 0.19
CA ALA A 162 -5.47 -10.03 -0.14
C ALA A 162 -5.15 -10.95 1.04
N SER A 163 -6.17 -11.52 1.67
CA SER A 163 -5.96 -12.46 2.78
C SER A 163 -5.92 -13.89 2.26
N ALA A 164 -4.98 -14.70 2.74
CA ALA A 164 -5.02 -16.13 2.48
C ALA A 164 -6.29 -16.75 3.12
N GLY A 165 -6.82 -17.82 2.53
CA GLY A 165 -8.04 -18.46 3.06
C GLY A 165 -7.87 -19.09 4.44
N ASP A 166 -6.64 -19.38 4.84
CA ASP A 166 -6.24 -19.85 6.17
C ASP A 166 -5.73 -18.74 7.08
N PHE A 167 -5.76 -17.48 6.63
CA PHE A 167 -5.47 -16.33 7.49
C PHE A 167 -6.60 -16.15 8.52
N PRO A 168 -6.28 -15.88 9.80
CA PRO A 168 -7.30 -15.63 10.81
C PRO A 168 -8.13 -14.40 10.46
N ALA A 169 -9.43 -14.59 10.17
CA ALA A 169 -10.32 -13.52 9.73
C ALA A 169 -10.54 -12.44 10.82
N ASP A 170 -10.31 -12.79 12.09
CA ASP A 170 -10.39 -11.91 13.25
C ASP A 170 -9.17 -10.96 13.38
N LEU A 171 -8.11 -11.19 12.60
CA LEU A 171 -6.96 -10.29 12.48
C LEU A 171 -7.09 -9.29 11.32
N VAL A 172 -8.13 -9.46 10.51
CA VAL A 172 -8.49 -8.51 9.45
C VAL A 172 -9.41 -7.45 10.04
N ALA A 173 -9.15 -6.19 9.73
CA ALA A 173 -9.87 -5.05 10.25
C ALA A 173 -10.10 -4.01 9.15
N ASP A 174 -11.34 -3.58 8.97
CA ASP A 174 -11.65 -2.44 8.11
C ASP A 174 -11.01 -1.14 8.66
N ASP A 175 -10.93 -0.10 7.81
CA ASP A 175 -10.37 1.20 8.22
C ASP A 175 -11.16 1.74 9.42
N PRO A 176 -10.52 2.06 10.56
CA PRO A 176 -11.22 2.54 11.75
C PRO A 176 -11.98 3.86 11.53
N ARG A 177 -11.66 4.60 10.46
CA ARG A 177 -12.44 5.79 10.05
C ARG A 177 -13.80 5.42 9.47
N GLU A 178 -13.95 4.21 8.96
CA GLU A 178 -15.19 3.67 8.40
C GLU A 178 -15.91 2.76 9.40
N ASP A 179 -15.15 1.99 10.20
CA ASP A 179 -15.66 1.13 11.26
C ASP A 179 -14.81 1.21 12.53
N GLU A 180 -15.20 2.11 13.44
CA GLU A 180 -14.56 2.26 14.74
C GLU A 180 -14.60 0.97 15.59
N SER A 181 -15.55 0.06 15.33
CA SER A 181 -15.65 -1.21 16.09
C SER A 181 -14.53 -2.20 15.77
N SER A 182 -13.75 -1.95 14.72
CA SER A 182 -12.61 -2.80 14.35
C SER A 182 -11.55 -2.87 15.45
N VAL A 183 -11.36 -1.80 16.24
CA VAL A 183 -10.43 -1.79 17.37
C VAL A 183 -10.92 -2.70 18.50
N ASP A 184 -12.22 -2.71 18.80
CA ASP A 184 -12.82 -3.53 19.85
C ASP A 184 -12.74 -5.03 19.51
N LEU A 185 -12.95 -5.36 18.23
CA LEU A 185 -12.78 -6.71 17.71
C LEU A 185 -11.32 -7.16 17.88
N TYR A 186 -10.36 -6.32 17.49
CA TYR A 186 -8.94 -6.65 17.64
C TYR A 186 -8.53 -6.78 19.11
N LEU A 187 -9.02 -5.90 19.99
CA LEU A 187 -8.78 -5.99 21.44
C LEU A 187 -9.27 -7.30 22.03
N THR A 188 -10.38 -7.83 21.53
CA THR A 188 -10.89 -9.15 21.94
C THR A 188 -9.91 -10.27 21.59
N VAL A 189 -9.34 -10.24 20.38
CA VAL A 189 -8.34 -11.22 19.92
C VAL A 189 -7.03 -11.09 20.68
N LEU A 190 -6.54 -9.86 20.85
CA LEU A 190 -5.32 -9.56 21.62
C LEU A 190 -5.44 -10.02 23.07
N ARG A 191 -6.59 -9.76 23.70
CA ARG A 191 -6.89 -10.22 25.05
C ARG A 191 -6.82 -11.74 25.15
N ALA A 192 -7.45 -12.46 24.21
CA ALA A 192 -7.44 -13.92 24.20
C ALA A 192 -6.02 -14.48 24.04
N ALA A 193 -5.18 -13.85 23.21
CA ALA A 193 -3.78 -14.24 23.04
C ALA A 193 -2.94 -13.97 24.29
N ILE A 194 -3.12 -12.83 24.95
CA ILE A 194 -2.43 -12.53 26.22
C ILE A 194 -2.80 -13.55 27.30
N LEU A 195 -4.08 -13.92 27.39
CA LEU A 195 -4.57 -14.89 28.37
C LEU A 195 -4.10 -16.32 28.12
N SER A 196 -3.86 -16.71 26.87
CA SER A 196 -3.35 -18.06 26.56
C SER A 196 -1.90 -18.25 27.01
N ARG A 197 -1.15 -17.16 27.18
CA ARG A 197 0.30 -17.13 27.49
C ARG A 197 1.17 -17.82 26.43
N ASP A 198 0.62 -18.16 25.27
CA ASP A 198 1.35 -18.76 24.15
C ASP A 198 2.05 -17.66 23.35
N VAL A 199 3.39 -17.70 23.34
CA VAL A 199 4.22 -16.72 22.62
C VAL A 199 3.94 -16.75 21.13
N ALA A 200 3.70 -17.91 20.53
CA ALA A 200 3.43 -18.01 19.10
C ALA A 200 2.07 -17.40 18.75
N GLN A 201 1.07 -17.57 19.62
CA GLN A 201 -0.23 -16.93 19.44
C GLN A 201 -0.13 -15.41 19.61
N ILE A 202 0.56 -14.94 20.64
CA ILE A 202 0.79 -13.50 20.86
C ILE A 202 1.50 -12.91 19.65
N GLN A 203 2.63 -13.50 19.22
CA GLN A 203 3.38 -13.06 18.04
C GLN A 203 2.49 -12.93 16.80
N ARG A 204 1.63 -13.93 16.56
CA ARG A 204 0.71 -13.91 15.43
C ARG A 204 -0.25 -12.73 15.48
N VAL A 205 -0.74 -12.33 16.67
CA VAL A 205 -1.73 -11.25 16.80
C VAL A 205 -1.08 -9.86 16.72
N ILE A 206 0.08 -9.68 17.36
CA ILE A 206 0.69 -8.35 17.57
C ILE A 206 1.31 -7.73 16.31
N GLY A 207 1.46 -8.47 15.20
CA GLY A 207 1.80 -7.90 13.90
C GLY A 207 2.60 -8.86 13.02
N PRO A 208 2.69 -8.61 11.69
CA PRO A 208 3.49 -9.44 10.78
C PRO A 208 5.00 -9.33 11.04
N ASP A 209 5.48 -8.15 11.46
CA ASP A 209 6.90 -7.90 11.70
C ASP A 209 7.35 -8.22 13.14
N ALA A 210 6.43 -8.70 13.98
CA ALA A 210 6.72 -8.95 15.37
C ALA A 210 7.65 -10.16 15.54
N THR A 211 8.70 -9.99 16.32
CA THR A 211 9.62 -11.07 16.66
C THR A 211 9.12 -11.87 17.86
N GLU A 212 9.69 -13.07 18.06
CA GLU A 212 9.43 -13.86 19.28
C GLU A 212 9.80 -13.08 20.56
N ALA A 213 10.81 -12.20 20.48
CA ALA A 213 11.22 -11.35 21.59
C ALA A 213 10.15 -10.30 21.93
N ASP A 214 9.52 -9.70 20.93
CA ASP A 214 8.42 -8.74 21.13
C ASP A 214 7.22 -9.41 21.78
N ALA A 215 6.86 -10.61 21.28
CA ALA A 215 5.79 -11.41 21.85
C ALA A 215 6.08 -11.86 23.29
N THR A 216 7.33 -12.22 23.58
CA THR A 216 7.78 -12.56 24.93
C THR A 216 7.69 -11.35 25.86
N ALA A 217 8.11 -10.16 25.40
CA ALA A 217 8.02 -8.93 26.18
C ALA A 217 6.55 -8.57 26.50
N ILE A 218 5.64 -8.74 25.54
CA ILE A 218 4.20 -8.55 25.79
C ILE A 218 3.66 -9.61 26.76
N ARG A 219 3.99 -10.90 26.58
CA ARG A 219 3.58 -11.96 27.52
C ARG A 219 3.99 -11.63 28.96
N ASP A 220 5.24 -11.22 29.15
CA ASP A 220 5.82 -10.99 30.47
C ASP A 220 5.30 -9.69 31.11
N SER A 221 5.19 -8.61 30.33
CA SER A 221 4.62 -7.33 30.80
C SER A 221 3.14 -7.45 31.17
N GLN A 222 2.39 -8.29 30.46
CA GLN A 222 0.96 -8.49 30.66
C GLN A 222 0.65 -9.72 31.54
N ALA A 223 1.65 -10.30 32.21
CA ALA A 223 1.55 -11.55 32.97
C ALA A 223 0.52 -11.53 34.10
N ALA A 224 0.24 -10.35 34.67
CA ALA A 224 -0.72 -10.17 35.75
C ALA A 224 -2.16 -9.87 35.27
N TYR A 225 -2.38 -9.73 33.96
CA TYR A 225 -3.72 -9.49 33.42
C TYR A 225 -4.69 -10.65 33.71
N VAL A 226 -5.93 -10.32 34.09
CA VAL A 226 -7.02 -11.27 34.38
C VAL A 226 -8.20 -11.03 33.44
N ALA A 227 -8.82 -12.11 32.94
CA ALA A 227 -9.74 -12.09 31.81
C ALA A 227 -10.95 -11.14 31.94
N ASP A 228 -11.45 -10.95 33.17
CA ASP A 228 -12.63 -10.14 33.46
C ASP A 228 -12.31 -8.67 33.74
N MET A 229 -11.02 -8.29 33.71
CA MET A 229 -10.62 -6.91 33.91
C MET A 229 -10.89 -6.09 32.65
N PRO A 230 -11.42 -4.85 32.80
CA PRO A 230 -11.59 -3.94 31.68
C PRO A 230 -10.25 -3.65 31.01
N VAL A 231 -10.34 -3.15 29.79
CA VAL A 231 -9.22 -2.59 29.04
C VAL A 231 -9.57 -1.13 28.82
N ASP A 232 -8.66 -0.24 29.16
CA ASP A 232 -8.79 1.18 28.84
C ASP A 232 -8.12 1.43 27.49
N SER A 233 -8.76 2.24 26.64
CA SER A 233 -8.29 2.49 25.30
C SER A 233 -8.63 3.91 24.87
N GLU A 234 -7.61 4.65 24.46
CA GLU A 234 -7.74 6.01 23.94
C GLU A 234 -7.15 6.09 22.53
N SER A 235 -7.83 6.77 21.62
CA SER A 235 -7.24 7.12 20.34
C SER A 235 -6.16 8.19 20.54
N ILE A 236 -5.02 8.01 19.87
CA ILE A 236 -3.85 8.91 19.93
C ILE A 236 -3.88 9.92 18.78
N ASP A 237 -4.60 9.62 17.70
CA ASP A 237 -4.68 10.44 16.49
C ASP A 237 -6.13 10.78 16.11
N ASP A 238 -6.30 11.87 15.36
CA ASP A 238 -7.64 12.34 14.93
C ASP A 238 -8.32 11.35 13.96
N ASP A 239 -7.53 10.48 13.32
CA ASP A 239 -7.98 9.51 12.32
C ASP A 239 -8.28 8.12 12.93
N ALA A 240 -8.18 7.96 14.25
CA ALA A 240 -8.44 6.71 14.97
C ALA A 240 -7.61 5.49 14.51
N ARG A 241 -6.46 5.71 13.86
CA ARG A 241 -5.55 4.65 13.37
C ARG A 241 -4.46 4.30 14.36
N ALA A 242 -4.30 5.08 15.43
CA ALA A 242 -3.41 4.75 16.53
C ALA A 242 -4.15 4.82 17.86
N TRP A 243 -3.98 3.82 18.70
CA TRP A 243 -4.60 3.76 20.03
C TRP A 243 -3.57 3.45 21.10
N ARG A 244 -3.72 4.04 22.27
CA ARG A 244 -3.05 3.58 23.48
C ARG A 244 -4.03 2.70 24.24
N VAL A 245 -3.56 1.55 24.66
CA VAL A 245 -4.36 0.52 25.33
C VAL A 245 -3.67 0.12 26.62
N GLN A 246 -4.46 0.02 27.67
CA GLN A 246 -3.99 -0.26 29.01
C GLN A 246 -4.79 -1.40 29.63
N PHE A 247 -4.09 -2.49 29.92
CA PHE A 247 -4.62 -3.64 30.66
C PHE A 247 -4.37 -3.47 32.15
N PHE A 248 -5.16 -4.16 32.98
CA PHE A 248 -5.11 -4.03 34.44
C PHE A 248 -5.08 -5.40 35.12
N ALA A 249 -4.34 -5.52 36.22
CA ALA A 249 -4.28 -6.78 36.96
C ALA A 249 -5.55 -7.03 37.78
N THR A 250 -5.95 -6.06 38.62
CA THR A 250 -7.11 -6.20 39.53
C THR A 250 -7.94 -4.94 39.73
N ASP A 251 -7.36 -3.75 39.56
CA ASP A 251 -8.06 -2.47 39.67
C ASP A 251 -7.54 -1.48 38.61
N VAL A 252 -8.47 -0.78 37.95
CA VAL A 252 -8.20 0.26 36.95
C VAL A 252 -7.43 1.45 37.54
N ALA A 253 -7.64 1.75 38.83
CA ALA A 253 -7.04 2.92 39.48
C ALA A 253 -5.64 2.68 40.06
N VAL A 254 -5.19 1.42 40.15
CA VAL A 254 -4.01 1.06 40.98
C VAL A 254 -3.03 0.15 40.25
N ASP A 255 -3.52 -0.82 39.46
CA ASP A 255 -2.69 -1.89 38.91
C ASP A 255 -2.69 -1.90 37.37
N ALA A 256 -2.47 -0.72 36.78
CA ALA A 256 -2.21 -0.61 35.35
C ALA A 256 -0.91 -1.35 34.98
N LEU A 257 -1.00 -2.21 33.97
CA LEU A 257 0.15 -2.90 33.39
C LEU A 257 0.95 -1.94 32.48
N PRO A 258 2.02 -2.35 31.81
CA PRO A 258 2.62 -1.51 30.79
C PRO A 258 1.63 -1.25 29.64
N ALA A 259 1.50 0.01 29.23
CA ALA A 259 0.64 0.39 28.11
C ALA A 259 1.13 -0.24 26.81
N MET A 260 0.21 -0.47 25.89
CA MET A 260 0.49 -0.88 24.52
C MET A 260 0.00 0.18 23.54
N ARG A 261 0.71 0.30 22.43
CA ARG A 261 0.27 1.07 21.27
C ARG A 261 -0.31 0.10 20.25
N LEU A 262 -1.54 0.35 19.83
CA LEU A 262 -2.11 -0.26 18.64
C LEU A 262 -1.94 0.67 17.46
N THR A 263 -1.62 0.11 16.31
CA THR A 263 -1.54 0.85 15.03
C THR A 263 -2.28 0.07 13.97
N TRP A 264 -3.19 0.72 13.27
CA TRP A 264 -3.86 0.17 12.10
C TRP A 264 -3.06 0.54 10.86
N SER A 265 -2.75 -0.45 10.05
CA SER A 265 -2.25 -0.27 8.69
C SER A 265 -2.72 -1.44 7.83
N ASP A 266 -3.00 -1.16 6.56
CA ASP A 266 -3.22 -2.19 5.53
C ASP A 266 -4.21 -3.29 5.93
N PHE A 267 -5.37 -2.87 6.46
CA PHE A 267 -6.47 -3.74 6.90
C PHE A 267 -6.16 -4.63 8.10
N ARG A 268 -5.19 -4.24 8.93
CA ARG A 268 -4.83 -4.99 10.12
C ARG A 268 -4.37 -4.08 11.25
N TRP A 269 -4.74 -4.47 12.47
CA TRP A 269 -4.15 -3.91 13.69
C TRP A 269 -2.87 -4.67 14.08
N SER A 270 -1.88 -3.90 14.52
CA SER A 270 -0.66 -4.38 15.17
C SER A 270 -0.53 -3.77 16.57
N ALA A 271 0.15 -4.45 17.47
CA ALA A 271 0.35 -4.04 18.86
C ALA A 271 1.83 -4.08 19.23
N ALA A 272 2.28 -3.06 19.97
CA ALA A 272 3.62 -3.03 20.55
C ALA A 272 3.54 -2.43 21.96
N LEU A 273 4.54 -2.69 22.81
CA LEU A 273 4.66 -1.97 24.07
C LEU A 273 4.88 -0.47 23.79
N ALA A 274 4.14 0.38 24.50
CA ALA A 274 4.34 1.82 24.41
C ALA A 274 5.63 2.19 25.17
N ASN A 275 6.58 2.82 24.48
CA ASN A 275 7.76 3.42 25.09
C ASN A 275 7.42 4.69 25.88
#